data_AF-A0A7C3EPQ5-F1
#
_entry.id   AF-A0A7C3EPQ5-F1
#
_cell.length_a   1.000
_cell.length_b   1.000
_cell.length_c   1.000
_cell.angle_alpha   90.00
_cell.angle_beta   90.00
_cell.angle_gamma   90.00
#
_symmetry.space_group_name_H-M   'P 1'
#
loop_
_entity.id
_entity.type
_entity.pdbx_description
1 polymer ?
#
loop_
_entity_poly.entity_id
_entity_poly.type
_entity_poly.pdbx_seq_one_letter_code
_entity_poly.pdbx_strand_id
1 'polypeptide(L)'
;MRLPEVDWERTYDNLRRLGAPYNIAFGTVTVLSNSRMALEASEYARDQGKYDFFSAKVFQAYFTEARDIGKSDVIQDLAAASGLDVNELQIALRQGRYAPRLRAAQEAGRRYNVSCVPTFVINEHQVIVGAQP
;
A
#
# COMPACT_ATOMS: atom_id res chain seq x y z
N MET A 1 -11.06 -10.14 -4.13
CA MET A 1 -11.94 -11.24 -3.67
C MET A 1 -12.90 -10.70 -2.62
N ARG A 2 -14.19 -11.04 -2.65
CA ARG A 2 -15.18 -10.62 -1.63
C ARG A 2 -15.47 -11.82 -0.73
N LEU A 3 -15.26 -11.68 0.58
CA LEU A 3 -15.53 -12.75 1.55
C LEU A 3 -17.03 -12.77 1.89
N PRO A 4 -17.72 -13.92 1.83
CA PRO A 4 -19.09 -14.03 2.32
C PRO A 4 -19.13 -13.90 3.85
N GLU A 5 -20.26 -13.42 4.39
CA GLU A 5 -20.61 -13.39 5.84
C GLU A 5 -19.86 -12.37 6.73
N VAL A 6 -19.02 -11.50 6.20
CA VAL A 6 -18.38 -10.42 6.98
C VAL A 6 -19.29 -9.18 7.05
N ASP A 7 -19.64 -8.76 8.26
CA ASP A 7 -20.23 -7.44 8.53
C ASP A 7 -19.13 -6.37 8.42
N TRP A 8 -18.98 -5.84 7.21
CA TRP A 8 -17.95 -4.86 6.89
C TRP A 8 -18.18 -3.53 7.61
N GLU A 9 -19.41 -3.14 7.93
CA GLU A 9 -19.64 -1.89 8.65
C GLU A 9 -19.07 -1.97 10.05
N ARG A 10 -19.48 -2.99 10.81
CA ARG A 10 -19.00 -3.21 12.18
C ARG A 10 -17.49 -3.40 12.26
N THR A 11 -16.89 -4.03 11.24
CA THR A 11 -15.43 -4.25 11.17
C THR A 11 -14.66 -2.93 11.02
N TYR A 12 -15.18 -1.98 10.23
CA TYR A 12 -14.50 -0.71 9.96
C TYR A 12 -14.78 0.38 11.00
N ASP A 13 -15.82 0.25 11.83
CA ASP A 13 -16.11 1.24 12.87
C ASP A 13 -14.97 1.41 13.88
N ASN A 14 -14.32 0.31 14.28
CA ASN A 14 -13.16 0.40 15.15
C ASN A 14 -11.97 1.09 14.46
N LEU A 15 -11.75 0.82 13.17
CA LEU A 15 -10.68 1.49 12.40
C LEU A 15 -10.93 2.99 12.27
N ARG A 16 -12.17 3.41 11.98
CA ARG A 16 -12.56 4.83 11.94
C ARG A 16 -12.33 5.52 13.27
N ARG A 17 -12.72 4.88 14.38
CA ARG A 17 -12.49 5.41 15.73
C ARG A 17 -11.01 5.58 16.03
N LEU A 18 -10.16 4.63 15.62
CA LEU A 18 -8.71 4.69 15.80
C LEU A 18 -8.04 5.72 14.88
N GLY A 19 -8.58 5.93 13.67
CA GLY A 19 -8.06 6.89 12.69
C GLY A 19 -8.47 8.35 12.95
N ALA A 20 -9.62 8.58 13.57
CA ALA A 20 -10.19 9.91 13.77
C ALA A 20 -9.25 10.92 14.48
N PRO A 21 -8.51 10.55 15.55
CA PRO A 21 -7.54 11.46 16.18
C PRO A 21 -6.41 11.92 15.25
N TYR A 22 -6.15 11.17 14.17
CA TYR A 22 -5.11 11.45 13.18
C TYR A 22 -5.69 12.03 11.86
N ASN A 23 -6.96 12.43 11.86
CA ASN A 23 -7.70 12.88 10.68
C ASN A 23 -7.74 11.85 9.53
N ILE A 24 -7.69 10.56 9.87
CA ILE A 24 -7.81 9.47 8.88
C ILE A 24 -9.25 8.95 8.88
N ALA A 25 -9.96 9.19 7.78
CA ALA A 25 -11.29 8.63 7.56
C ALA A 25 -11.18 7.31 6.79
N PHE A 26 -11.39 6.19 7.48
CA PHE A 26 -11.42 4.88 6.83
C PHE A 26 -12.78 4.65 6.13
N GLY A 27 -12.74 4.36 4.84
CA GLY A 27 -13.87 3.89 4.05
C GLY A 27 -14.19 2.43 4.33
N THR A 28 -15.37 1.96 3.91
CA THR A 28 -15.71 0.53 3.97
C THR A 28 -15.07 -0.19 2.79
N VAL A 29 -13.87 -0.75 2.98
CA VAL A 29 -13.20 -1.51 1.92
C VAL A 29 -13.79 -2.92 1.85
N THR A 30 -14.58 -3.20 0.82
CA THR A 30 -15.27 -4.50 0.62
C THR A 30 -14.54 -5.43 -0.36
N VAL A 31 -13.44 -4.97 -0.95
CA VAL A 31 -12.64 -5.72 -1.92
C VAL A 31 -11.23 -5.87 -1.38
N LEU A 32 -10.78 -7.12 -1.23
CA LEU A 32 -9.37 -7.38 -0.97
C LEU A 32 -8.61 -7.28 -2.30
N SER A 33 -7.89 -6.17 -2.46
CA SER A 33 -7.03 -5.89 -3.61
C SER A 33 -5.72 -6.66 -3.53
N ASN A 34 -5.22 -7.08 -4.69
CA ASN A 34 -3.82 -7.52 -4.79
C ASN A 34 -2.92 -6.28 -4.87
N SER A 35 -2.16 -6.01 -3.81
CA SER A 35 -1.32 -4.81 -3.71
C SER A 35 -0.01 -4.90 -4.50
N ARG A 36 0.31 -6.02 -5.17
CA ARG A 36 1.58 -6.19 -5.88
C ARG A 36 1.85 -5.07 -6.89
N MET A 37 0.86 -4.73 -7.73
CA MET A 37 1.03 -3.69 -8.75
C MET A 37 1.26 -2.32 -8.11
N ALA A 38 0.52 -2.01 -7.05
CA ALA A 38 0.71 -0.77 -6.28
C ALA A 38 2.12 -0.70 -5.68
N LEU A 39 2.64 -1.80 -5.14
CA LEU A 39 3.99 -1.87 -4.57
C LEU A 39 5.08 -1.69 -5.64
N GLU A 40 4.94 -2.31 -6.82
CA GLU A 40 5.87 -2.09 -7.94
C GLU A 40 5.81 -0.64 -8.45
N ALA A 41 4.61 -0.05 -8.53
CA ALA A 41 4.44 1.36 -8.91
C ALA A 41 5.03 2.32 -7.87
N SER A 42 4.97 1.99 -6.58
CA SER A 42 5.64 2.76 -5.53
C SER A 42 7.16 2.72 -5.68
N GLU A 43 7.75 1.58 -6.08
CA GLU A 43 9.18 1.50 -6.37
C GLU A 43 9.58 2.30 -7.62
N TYR A 44 8.72 2.35 -8.65
CA TYR A 44 8.89 3.30 -9.75
C TYR A 44 8.86 4.74 -9.25
N ALA A 45 7.86 5.11 -8.45
CA ALA A 45 7.75 6.44 -7.87
C ALA A 45 8.98 6.81 -7.02
N ARG A 46 9.60 5.83 -6.34
CA ARG A 46 10.85 6.00 -5.59
C ARG A 46 12.01 6.42 -6.48
N ASP A 47 12.20 5.78 -7.63
CA ASP A 47 13.24 6.17 -8.58
C ASP A 47 13.02 7.59 -9.14
N GLN A 48 11.76 8.04 -9.19
CA GLN A 48 11.37 9.38 -9.64
C GLN A 48 11.34 10.42 -8.51
N GLY A 49 11.77 10.08 -7.29
CA GLY A 49 11.76 10.98 -6.13
C GLY A 49 10.36 11.36 -5.62
N LYS A 50 9.33 10.56 -5.95
CA LYS A 50 7.91 10.82 -5.68
C LYS A 50 7.25 9.73 -4.82
N TYR A 51 8.06 8.88 -4.17
CA TYR A 51 7.56 7.75 -3.37
C TYR A 51 6.55 8.18 -2.30
N ASP A 52 6.89 9.16 -1.46
CA ASP A 52 6.04 9.53 -0.31
C ASP A 52 4.67 10.03 -0.79
N PHE A 53 4.67 10.87 -1.83
CA PHE A 53 3.44 11.41 -2.38
C PHE A 53 2.58 10.33 -3.04
N PHE A 54 3.18 9.49 -3.91
CA PHE A 54 2.46 8.41 -4.58
C PHE A 54 1.94 7.37 -3.57
N SER A 55 2.76 6.98 -2.59
CA SER A 55 2.40 6.02 -1.55
C SER A 55 1.24 6.54 -0.70
N ALA A 56 1.26 7.82 -0.30
CA ALA A 56 0.14 8.45 0.39
C ALA A 56 -1.15 8.42 -0.45
N LYS A 57 -1.06 8.63 -1.77
CA LYS A 57 -2.21 8.51 -2.68
C LYS A 57 -2.74 7.07 -2.80
N VAL A 58 -1.86 6.07 -2.83
CA VAL A 58 -2.26 4.66 -2.78
C VAL A 58 -2.98 4.33 -1.47
N PHE A 59 -2.44 4.78 -0.33
CA PHE A 59 -3.07 4.61 0.97
C PHE A 59 -4.46 5.26 1.03
N GLN A 60 -4.58 6.51 0.55
CA GLN A 60 -5.86 7.22 0.48
C GLN A 60 -6.86 6.47 -0.41
N ALA A 61 -6.45 6.09 -1.62
CA ALA A 61 -7.30 5.39 -2.58
C ALA A 61 -7.84 4.08 -2.00
N TYR A 62 -7.00 3.30 -1.32
CA TYR A 62 -7.40 2.03 -0.76
C TYR A 62 -8.20 2.20 0.54
N PHE A 63 -7.64 2.86 1.55
CA PHE A 63 -8.21 2.87 2.90
C PHE A 63 -9.32 3.89 3.11
N THR A 64 -9.36 4.97 2.34
CA THR A 64 -10.39 6.01 2.48
C THR A 64 -11.42 5.93 1.36
N GLU A 65 -10.96 5.82 0.11
CA GLU A 65 -11.85 5.86 -1.06
C GLU A 65 -12.38 4.47 -1.45
N ALA A 66 -11.91 3.40 -0.79
CA ALA A 66 -12.28 2.01 -1.08
C ALA A 66 -12.09 1.60 -2.55
N ARG A 67 -11.13 2.21 -3.24
CA ARG A 67 -10.76 1.88 -4.63
C ARG A 67 -9.94 0.62 -4.68
N ASP A 68 -10.15 -0.16 -5.74
CA ASP A 68 -9.39 -1.39 -5.98
C ASP A 68 -8.01 -1.10 -6.58
N ILE A 69 -6.99 -1.01 -5.73
CA ILE A 69 -5.59 -0.78 -6.13
C ILE A 69 -4.94 -1.98 -6.84
N GLY A 70 -5.67 -3.07 -7.02
CA GLY A 70 -5.25 -4.19 -7.87
C GLY A 70 -5.49 -3.93 -9.37
N LYS A 71 -6.24 -2.88 -9.72
CA LYS A 71 -6.56 -2.54 -11.11
C LYS A 71 -5.57 -1.54 -11.71
N SER A 72 -5.24 -1.78 -12.97
CA SER A 72 -4.23 -0.97 -13.68
C SER A 72 -4.70 0.47 -13.94
N ASP A 73 -5.98 0.69 -14.21
CA ASP A 73 -6.57 2.03 -14.37
C ASP A 73 -6.39 2.88 -13.10
N VAL A 74 -6.72 2.32 -11.94
CA VAL A 74 -6.53 2.99 -10.63
C VAL A 74 -5.07 3.38 -10.42
N ILE A 75 -4.12 2.48 -10.70
CA ILE A 75 -2.69 2.79 -10.53
C ILE A 75 -2.21 3.89 -11.47
N GLN A 76 -2.70 3.91 -12.72
CA GLN A 76 -2.37 4.94 -13.69
C GLN A 76 -2.93 6.31 -13.30
N ASP A 77 -4.18 6.36 -12.81
CA ASP A 77 -4.78 7.59 -12.29
C ASP A 77 -3.96 8.18 -11.14
N LEU A 78 -3.57 7.32 -10.18
CA LEU A 78 -2.76 7.74 -9.03
C LEU A 78 -1.36 8.19 -9.46
N ALA A 79 -0.79 7.55 -10.48
CA ALA A 79 0.50 7.93 -11.04
C ALA A 79 0.43 9.31 -11.70
N ALA A 80 -0.56 9.54 -12.57
CA ALA A 80 -0.82 10.85 -13.18
C ALA A 80 -1.05 11.93 -12.12
N ALA A 81 -1.88 11.67 -11.10
CA ALA A 81 -2.12 12.60 -10.00
C ALA A 81 -0.86 12.88 -9.16
N SER A 82 0.12 11.99 -9.19
CA SER A 82 1.43 12.14 -8.55
C SER A 82 2.49 12.77 -9.48
N GLY A 83 2.11 13.15 -10.70
CA GLY A 83 3.01 13.71 -11.71
C GLY A 83 4.02 12.71 -12.25
N LEU A 84 3.73 11.41 -12.19
CA LEU A 84 4.55 10.35 -12.78
C LEU A 84 4.22 10.17 -14.26
N ASP A 85 5.20 9.74 -15.06
CA ASP A 85 4.94 9.36 -16.45
C ASP A 85 4.22 8.00 -16.48
N VAL A 86 2.96 8.03 -16.90
CA VAL A 86 2.09 6.85 -16.93
C VAL A 86 2.58 5.82 -17.96
N ASN A 87 3.09 6.27 -19.10
CA ASN A 87 3.56 5.36 -20.15
C ASN A 87 4.82 4.63 -19.71
N GLU A 88 5.78 5.36 -19.12
CA GLU A 88 6.98 4.75 -18.56
C GLU A 88 6.66 3.79 -17.42
N LEU A 89 5.76 4.17 -16.50
CA LEU A 89 5.29 3.30 -15.44
C LEU A 89 4.72 2.00 -16.01
N GLN A 90 3.83 2.09 -16.99
CA GLN A 90 3.27 0.89 -17.63
C GLN A 90 4.35 0.00 -18.25
N ILE A 91 5.34 0.59 -18.93
CA ILE A 91 6.46 -0.17 -19.49
C ILE A 91 7.23 -0.87 -18.37
N ALA A 92 7.53 -0.17 -17.29
CA ALA A 92 8.27 -0.72 -16.15
C ALA A 92 7.53 -1.89 -15.48
N LEU A 93 6.22 -1.74 -15.29
CA LEU A 93 5.34 -2.79 -14.75
C LEU A 93 5.27 -4.00 -15.66
N ARG A 94 5.07 -3.80 -16.98
CA ARG A 94 5.05 -4.91 -17.96
C ARG A 94 6.37 -5.67 -18.02
N GLN A 95 7.49 -4.97 -17.84
CA GLN A 95 8.82 -5.58 -17.79
C GLN A 95 9.14 -6.24 -16.45
N GLY A 96 8.29 -6.09 -15.43
CA GLY A 96 8.55 -6.58 -14.07
C GLY A 96 9.81 -5.95 -13.46
N ARG A 97 10.15 -4.71 -13.84
CA ARG A 97 11.42 -4.04 -13.50
C ARG A 97 11.67 -3.99 -12.00
N TYR A 98 10.60 -3.86 -11.21
CA TYR A 98 10.67 -3.73 -9.75
C TYR A 98 10.46 -5.04 -8.98
N ALA A 99 10.15 -6.14 -9.67
CA ALA A 99 10.00 -7.45 -9.05
C ALA A 99 11.24 -7.89 -8.23
N PRO A 100 12.50 -7.62 -8.66
CA PRO A 100 13.68 -7.92 -7.84
C PRO A 100 13.70 -7.15 -6.51
N ARG A 101 13.30 -5.87 -6.49
CA ARG A 101 13.27 -5.06 -5.26
C ARG A 101 12.24 -5.57 -4.27
N LEU A 102 11.04 -5.92 -4.75
CA LEU A 102 10.00 -6.52 -3.92
C LEU A 102 10.47 -7.85 -3.31
N ARG A 103 11.17 -8.70 -4.09
CA ARG A 103 11.76 -9.93 -3.55
C ARG A 103 12.80 -9.65 -2.47
N ALA A 104 13.68 -8.67 -2.69
CA ALA A 104 14.68 -8.28 -1.69
C ALA A 104 14.03 -7.76 -0.40
N ALA A 105 12.99 -6.94 -0.50
CA ALA A 105 12.23 -6.44 0.65
C ALA A 105 11.54 -7.58 1.43
N GLN A 106 10.94 -8.54 0.72
CA GLN A 106 10.34 -9.73 1.35
C GLN A 106 11.39 -10.57 2.08
N GLU A 107 12.56 -10.77 1.49
CA GLU A 107 13.64 -11.52 2.11
C GLU A 107 14.20 -10.81 3.35
N ALA A 108 14.32 -9.49 3.31
CA ALA A 108 14.64 -8.69 4.49
C ALA A 108 13.59 -8.88 5.60
N GLY A 109 12.29 -8.84 5.26
CA GLY A 109 11.21 -9.11 6.20
C GLY A 109 11.33 -10.49 6.86
N ARG A 110 11.68 -11.53 6.09
CA ARG A 110 11.93 -12.88 6.63
C ARG A 110 13.11 -12.91 7.60
N ARG A 111 14.22 -12.25 7.25
CA ARG A 111 15.42 -12.17 8.11
C ARG A 111 15.09 -11.60 9.49
N TYR A 112 14.22 -10.61 9.56
CA TYR A 112 13.79 -9.99 10.81
C TYR A 112 12.52 -10.63 11.42
N ASN A 113 12.09 -11.80 10.92
CA ASN A 113 10.88 -12.49 11.37
C ASN A 113 9.61 -11.61 11.34
N VAL A 114 9.50 -10.71 10.37
CA VAL A 114 8.33 -9.85 10.19
C VAL A 114 7.14 -10.69 9.75
N SER A 115 6.11 -10.75 10.59
CA SER A 115 4.87 -11.51 10.34
C SER A 115 3.64 -10.63 10.11
N CYS A 116 3.71 -9.33 10.42
CA CYS A 116 2.62 -8.38 10.20
C CYS A 116 3.14 -6.96 9.91
N VAL A 117 2.25 -6.10 9.44
CA VAL A 117 2.53 -4.70 9.09
C VAL A 117 1.64 -3.73 9.88
N PRO A 118 2.12 -2.51 10.18
CA PRO A 118 3.50 -2.06 10.01
C PRO A 118 4.45 -2.74 11.02
N THR A 119 5.70 -2.93 10.63
CA THR A 119 6.80 -3.34 11.52
C THR A 119 7.99 -2.44 11.27
N PHE A 120 8.59 -1.92 12.34
CA PHE A 120 9.78 -1.08 12.30
C PHE A 120 10.96 -1.84 12.90
N VAL A 121 12.09 -1.84 12.19
CA VAL A 121 13.36 -2.39 12.67
C VAL A 121 14.32 -1.24 12.86
N ILE A 122 14.74 -0.99 14.10
CA ILE A 122 15.61 0.14 14.48
C ILE A 122 16.97 -0.42 14.88
N ASN A 123 18.02 0.11 14.25
CA ASN A 123 19.42 -0.29 14.45
C ASN A 123 19.62 -1.81 14.38
N GLU A 124 18.86 -2.52 13.54
CA GLU A 124 18.93 -3.99 13.34
C GLU A 124 18.63 -4.85 14.58
N HIS A 125 18.32 -4.25 15.74
CA HIS A 125 18.17 -4.95 17.02
C HIS A 125 16.78 -4.79 17.64
N GLN A 126 16.13 -3.65 17.44
CA GLN A 126 14.84 -3.36 18.03
C GLN A 126 13.73 -3.53 16.99
N VAL A 127 12.78 -4.42 17.25
CA VAL A 127 11.62 -4.67 16.38
C VAL A 127 10.37 -4.14 17.08
N ILE A 128 9.69 -3.18 16.47
CA ILE A 128 8.42 -2.63 16.93
C ILE A 128 7.34 -3.09 15.97
N VAL A 129 6.34 -3.80 16.51
CA VAL A 129 5.27 -4.43 15.74
C VAL A 129 3.95 -3.68 15.96
N GLY A 130 3.28 -3.37 14.86
CA GLY A 130 2.00 -2.66 14.84
C GLY A 130 2.13 -1.14 14.88
N ALA A 131 1.00 -0.47 14.68
CA ALA A 131 0.88 0.98 14.84
C ALA A 131 0.74 1.31 16.34
N GLN A 132 1.88 1.36 17.03
CA GLN A 132 1.96 1.74 18.44
C GLN A 132 1.78 3.27 18.59
N PRO A 133 1.09 3.74 19.65
CA PRO A 133 0.96 5.16 19.97
C PRO A 133 2.27 5.79 20.49
#